data_AF-A0A0N8IC16-F1
#
_entry.id   AF-A0A0N8IC16-F1
#
_cell.length_a   1.000
_cell.length_b   1.000
_cell.length_c   1.000
_cell.angle_alpha   90.00
_cell.angle_beta   90.00
_cell.angle_gamma   90.00
#
_symmetry.space_group_name_H-M   'P 1'
#
loop_
_entity.id
_entity.type
_entity.pdbx_description
1 polymer ?
#
loop_
_entity_poly.entity_id
_entity_poly.type
_entity_poly.pdbx_seq_one_letter_code
_entity_poly.pdbx_strand_id
1 'polypeptide(L)'
;MELSASQAAKKVGKSVPTITRAIKKGKLTAKPRDGGGWIIDAAELFRVWPAVSNDTDATPPSLGGETPIETSALEREVELLREMLDDTKADRDSWKEQAQKITALIEDQSTKKKGFWARLMG
;
A
#
# COMPACT_ATOMS: atom_id res chain seq x y z
N MET A 1 -15.61 30.95 -11.92
CA MET A 1 -14.36 31.35 -12.63
C MET A 1 -13.54 30.10 -12.78
N GLU A 2 -13.15 29.73 -13.99
CA GLU A 2 -12.42 28.47 -14.23
C GLU A 2 -10.91 28.63 -14.07
N LEU A 3 -10.27 27.67 -13.39
CA LEU A 3 -8.85 27.67 -13.07
C LEU A 3 -8.22 26.34 -13.48
N SER A 4 -7.01 26.38 -14.02
CA SER A 4 -6.20 25.17 -14.17
C SER A 4 -5.68 24.70 -12.81
N ALA A 5 -5.28 23.43 -12.70
CA ALA A 5 -4.67 22.89 -11.48
C ALA A 5 -3.46 23.72 -10.99
N SER A 6 -2.65 24.24 -11.91
CA SER A 6 -1.50 25.10 -11.60
C SER A 6 -1.91 26.49 -11.10
N GLN A 7 -2.98 27.07 -11.64
CA GLN A 7 -3.51 28.35 -11.17
C GLN A 7 -4.18 28.21 -9.81
N ALA A 8 -4.94 27.12 -9.62
CA ALA A 8 -5.57 26.78 -8.35
C ALA A 8 -4.51 26.64 -7.25
N ALA A 9 -3.47 25.85 -7.50
CA ALA A 9 -2.32 25.66 -6.62
C ALA A 9 -1.73 27.00 -6.12
N LYS A 10 -1.47 27.94 -7.04
CA LYS A 10 -0.95 29.27 -6.70
C LYS A 10 -1.92 30.09 -5.84
N LYS A 11 -3.22 30.06 -6.16
CA LYS A 11 -4.24 30.85 -5.44
C LYS A 11 -4.50 30.41 -3.99
N VAL A 12 -4.17 29.16 -3.66
CA VAL A 12 -4.36 28.62 -2.30
C VAL A 12 -3.05 28.24 -1.62
N GLY A 13 -1.90 28.56 -2.23
CA GLY A 13 -0.58 28.26 -1.67
C GLY A 13 -0.29 26.75 -1.53
N LYS A 14 -0.82 25.91 -2.43
CA LYS A 14 -0.61 24.44 -2.42
C LYS A 14 0.15 23.97 -3.65
N SER A 15 0.67 22.75 -3.59
CA SER A 15 1.33 22.10 -4.73
C SER A 15 0.29 21.59 -5.76
N VAL A 16 0.67 21.52 -7.05
CA VAL A 16 -0.19 20.93 -8.10
C VAL A 16 -0.55 19.46 -7.80
N PRO A 17 0.38 18.60 -7.30
CA PRO A 17 0.03 17.26 -6.83
C PRO A 17 -1.04 17.24 -5.73
N THR A 18 -1.02 18.18 -4.77
CA THR A 18 -2.05 18.29 -3.72
C THR A 18 -3.43 18.56 -4.33
N ILE A 19 -3.52 19.49 -5.30
CA ILE A 19 -4.77 19.80 -6.01
C ILE A 19 -5.27 18.57 -6.78
N THR A 20 -4.42 17.93 -7.58
CA THR A 20 -4.81 16.75 -8.37
C THR A 20 -5.19 15.54 -7.51
N ARG A 21 -4.54 15.35 -6.35
CA ARG A 21 -4.91 14.32 -5.37
C ARG A 21 -6.27 14.59 -4.76
N ALA A 22 -6.60 15.84 -4.43
CA ALA A 22 -7.92 16.19 -3.90
C ALA A 22 -9.05 15.95 -4.92
N ILE A 23 -8.78 16.17 -6.21
CA ILE A 23 -9.70 15.82 -7.30
C ILE A 23 -9.91 14.30 -7.34
N LYS A 24 -8.82 13.51 -7.35
CA LYS A 24 -8.89 12.04 -7.38
C LYS A 24 -9.60 11.45 -6.14
N LYS A 25 -9.41 12.06 -4.96
CA LYS A 25 -10.09 11.68 -3.71
C LYS A 25 -11.54 12.20 -3.63
N GLY A 26 -12.05 12.91 -4.64
CA GLY A 26 -13.41 13.44 -4.67
C GLY A 26 -13.67 14.63 -3.75
N LYS A 27 -12.62 15.21 -3.14
CA LYS A 27 -12.75 16.38 -2.25
C LYS A 27 -13.01 17.67 -3.03
N LEU A 28 -12.50 17.74 -4.26
CA LEU A 28 -12.60 18.89 -5.15
C LEU A 28 -13.23 18.45 -6.47
N THR A 29 -14.30 19.13 -6.88
CA THR A 29 -14.94 18.88 -8.18
C THR A 29 -14.15 19.58 -9.29
N ALA A 30 -13.80 18.83 -10.34
CA ALA A 30 -13.09 19.36 -11.50
C ALA A 30 -13.51 18.61 -12.78
N LYS A 31 -13.42 19.29 -13.91
CA LYS A 31 -13.64 18.70 -15.25
C LYS A 31 -12.30 18.38 -15.90
N PRO A 32 -12.16 17.23 -16.57
CA PRO A 32 -10.97 16.97 -17.38
C PRO A 32 -10.89 17.98 -18.53
N ARG A 33 -9.67 18.38 -18.90
CA ARG A 33 -9.39 19.25 -20.05
C ARG A 33 -8.93 18.42 -21.24
N ASP A 34 -9.33 18.81 -22.45
CA ASP A 34 -8.78 18.25 -23.68
C ASP A 34 -7.27 18.52 -23.76
N GLY A 35 -6.48 17.45 -23.93
CA GLY A 35 -5.01 17.51 -23.86
C GLY A 35 -4.41 17.26 -22.47
N GLY A 36 -5.24 16.91 -21.49
CA GLY A 36 -4.81 16.53 -20.15
C GLY A 36 -4.89 17.67 -19.14
N GLY A 37 -4.97 17.28 -17.86
CA GLY A 37 -5.15 18.21 -16.75
C GLY A 37 -6.62 18.44 -16.38
N TRP A 38 -6.83 19.43 -15.51
CA TRP A 38 -8.11 19.67 -14.85
C TRP A 38 -8.52 21.15 -14.90
N ILE A 39 -9.81 21.36 -15.08
CA ILE A 39 -10.52 22.63 -14.97
C ILE A 39 -11.30 22.62 -13.66
N ILE A 40 -10.98 23.55 -12.77
CA ILE A 40 -11.51 23.65 -11.41
C ILE A 40 -12.29 24.95 -11.31
N ASP A 41 -13.48 24.93 -10.73
CA ASP A 41 -14.18 26.18 -10.42
C ASP A 41 -13.56 26.82 -9.16
N ALA A 42 -13.37 28.15 -9.20
CA ALA A 42 -12.93 28.92 -8.06
C ALA A 42 -13.83 28.74 -6.83
N ALA A 43 -15.15 28.58 -7.01
CA ALA A 43 -16.07 28.31 -5.91
C ALA A 43 -15.72 26.98 -5.20
N GLU A 44 -15.48 25.93 -5.98
CA GLU A 44 -15.06 24.63 -5.45
C GLU A 44 -13.69 24.70 -4.79
N LEU A 45 -12.75 25.44 -5.39
CA LEU A 45 -11.42 25.63 -4.85
C LEU A 45 -11.46 26.31 -3.47
N PHE A 46 -12.18 27.43 -3.38
CA PHE A 46 -12.25 28.22 -2.16
C PHE A 46 -13.15 27.63 -1.08
N ARG A 47 -14.07 26.72 -1.46
CA ARG A 47 -14.80 25.88 -0.51
C ARG A 47 -13.86 24.93 0.25
N VAL A 48 -12.85 24.39 -0.42
CA VAL A 48 -11.92 23.41 0.15
C VAL A 48 -10.74 24.09 0.84
N TRP A 49 -10.18 25.14 0.25
CA TRP A 49 -9.05 25.87 0.81
C TRP A 49 -9.26 27.38 0.75
N PRO A 50 -9.03 28.12 1.85
CA PRO A 50 -9.11 29.58 1.81
C PRO A 50 -8.09 30.18 0.82
N ALA A 51 -8.46 31.30 0.20
CA ALA A 51 -7.54 32.05 -0.64
C ALA A 51 -6.38 32.58 0.20
N VAL A 52 -5.14 32.48 -0.31
CA VAL A 52 -4.01 33.16 0.33
C VAL A 52 -4.03 34.64 -0.06
N SER A 53 -4.02 35.54 0.93
CA SER A 53 -3.81 36.97 0.72
C SER A 53 -2.34 37.20 0.36
N ASN A 54 -2.06 37.86 -0.76
CA ASN A 54 -0.69 38.13 -1.24
C ASN A 54 0.06 39.19 -0.42
N ASP A 55 -0.42 39.59 0.76
CA ASP A 55 0.20 40.62 1.60
C ASP A 55 1.29 40.09 2.54
N THR A 56 1.87 38.93 2.25
CA THR A 56 3.09 38.53 2.94
C THR A 56 4.04 37.91 1.94
N ASP A 57 5.09 38.66 1.63
CA ASP A 57 6.31 38.27 0.92
C ASP A 57 7.13 37.25 1.75
N ALA A 58 6.45 36.27 2.33
CA ALA A 58 7.06 35.11 2.92
C ALA A 58 7.15 34.07 1.81
N THR A 59 8.37 33.86 1.31
CA THR A 59 8.75 32.61 0.64
C THR A 59 8.06 31.48 1.40
N PRO A 60 7.11 30.73 0.79
CA PRO A 60 6.52 29.62 1.51
C PRO A 60 7.69 28.70 1.88
N PRO A 61 7.86 28.33 3.16
CA PRO A 61 8.80 27.27 3.47
C PRO A 61 8.40 26.12 2.56
N SER A 62 9.37 25.48 1.92
CA SER A 62 9.18 24.17 1.30
C SER A 62 8.37 23.33 2.28
N LEU A 63 7.05 23.25 2.07
CA LEU A 63 6.15 22.58 3.00
C LEU A 63 6.41 21.11 2.75
N GLY A 64 7.31 20.60 3.59
CA GLY A 64 7.72 19.21 3.67
C GLY A 64 6.52 18.28 3.64
N GLY A 65 6.77 17.13 3.01
CA GLY A 65 5.83 16.05 2.72
C GLY A 65 4.49 16.11 3.42
N GLU A 66 3.45 16.51 2.69
CA GLU A 66 2.09 16.08 2.98
C GLU A 66 1.96 14.58 2.65
N THR A 67 2.60 13.74 3.48
CA THR A 67 2.10 12.44 3.97
C THR A 67 3.13 11.76 4.88
N PRO A 68 3.19 12.10 6.19
CA PRO A 68 3.77 11.20 7.19
C PRO A 68 2.77 10.14 7.66
N ILE A 69 1.47 10.43 7.54
CA ILE A 69 0.39 9.61 8.14
C ILE A 69 -0.07 8.48 7.21
N GLU A 70 -0.10 8.70 5.88
CA GLU A 70 -0.43 7.62 4.95
C GLU A 70 0.76 6.70 4.67
N THR A 71 2.00 7.18 4.81
CA THR A 71 3.18 6.30 4.77
C THR A 71 3.24 5.42 6.00
N SER A 72 2.97 5.94 7.21
CA SER A 72 3.00 5.12 8.43
C SER A 72 1.93 4.03 8.44
N ALA A 73 0.72 4.32 7.92
CA ALA A 73 -0.34 3.32 7.82
C ALA A 73 0.00 2.23 6.79
N LEU A 74 0.57 2.62 5.64
CA LEU A 74 0.97 1.69 4.59
C LEU A 74 2.19 0.85 5.01
N GLU A 75 3.14 1.44 5.71
CA GLU A 75 4.29 0.73 6.31
C GLU A 75 3.83 -0.29 7.34
N ARG A 76 2.84 0.06 8.18
CA ARG A 76 2.26 -0.87 9.15
C ARG A 76 1.52 -2.02 8.48
N GLU A 77 0.80 -1.75 7.39
CA GLU A 77 0.13 -2.80 6.60
C GLU A 77 1.13 -3.76 5.96
N VAL A 78 2.23 -3.23 5.40
CA VAL A 78 3.32 -4.06 4.86
C VAL A 78 3.98 -4.92 5.93
N GLU A 79 4.19 -4.37 7.13
CA GLU A 79 4.73 -5.13 8.25
C GLU A 79 3.80 -6.27 8.69
N LEU A 80 2.50 -5.98 8.85
CA LEU A 80 1.48 -6.99 9.16
C LEU A 80 1.43 -8.10 8.11
N LEU A 81 1.46 -7.75 6.82
CA LEU A 81 1.44 -8.73 5.74
C LEU A 81 2.70 -9.61 5.73
N ARG A 82 3.86 -9.05 6.10
CA ARG A 82 5.10 -9.82 6.23
C ARG A 82 5.04 -10.78 7.42
N GLU A 83 4.55 -10.33 8.56
CA GLU A 83 4.35 -11.15 9.75
C GLU A 83 3.42 -12.35 9.45
N MET A 84 2.25 -12.09 8.85
CA MET A 84 1.32 -13.15 8.44
C MET A 84 1.93 -14.14 7.44
N LEU A 85 2.76 -13.65 6.51
CA LEU A 85 3.44 -14.48 5.53
C LEU A 85 4.47 -15.39 6.20
N ASP A 86 5.22 -14.88 7.17
CA ASP A 86 6.23 -15.64 7.88
C ASP A 86 5.60 -16.69 8.81
N ASP A 87 4.49 -16.37 9.48
CA ASP A 87 3.67 -17.35 10.22
C ASP A 87 3.18 -18.47 9.29
N THR A 88 2.63 -18.10 8.12
CA THR A 88 2.14 -19.08 7.13
C THR A 88 3.27 -19.98 6.61
N LYS A 89 4.48 -19.43 6.41
CA LYS A 89 5.65 -20.22 6.02
C LYS A 89 6.09 -21.16 7.13
N ALA A 90 6.12 -20.69 8.38
CA ALA A 90 6.50 -21.50 9.53
C ALA A 90 5.53 -22.68 9.70
N ASP A 91 4.22 -22.43 9.56
CA ASP A 91 3.20 -23.47 9.54
C ASP A 91 3.47 -24.47 8.41
N ARG A 92 3.59 -24.01 7.16
CA ARG A 92 3.87 -24.88 6.01
C ARG A 92 5.12 -25.74 6.24
N ASP A 93 6.19 -25.17 6.76
CA ASP A 93 7.44 -25.87 6.98
C ASP A 93 7.32 -26.91 8.10
N SER A 94 6.62 -26.59 9.19
CA SER A 94 6.31 -27.56 10.25
C SER A 94 5.48 -28.75 9.74
N TRP A 95 4.49 -28.48 8.89
CA TRP A 95 3.67 -29.51 8.25
C TRP A 95 4.51 -30.39 7.31
N LYS A 96 5.43 -29.79 6.56
CA LYS A 96 6.35 -30.52 5.68
C LYS A 96 7.29 -31.43 6.49
N GLU A 97 7.83 -30.94 7.59
CA GLU A 97 8.69 -31.75 8.48
C GLU A 97 7.93 -32.94 9.08
N GLN A 98 6.70 -32.73 9.55
CA GLN A 98 5.86 -33.80 10.07
C GLN A 98 5.57 -34.85 9.00
N ALA A 99 5.19 -34.43 7.79
CA ALA A 99 4.95 -35.33 6.67
C ALA A 99 6.20 -36.14 6.31
N GLN A 100 7.37 -35.51 6.29
CA GLN A 100 8.65 -36.19 6.04
C GLN A 100 8.98 -37.22 7.13
N LYS A 101 8.82 -36.87 8.41
CA LYS A 101 9.02 -37.82 9.53
C LYS A 101 8.09 -39.01 9.45
N ILE A 102 6.80 -38.78 9.18
CA ILE A 102 5.81 -39.86 9.03
C ILE A 102 6.20 -40.78 7.87
N THR A 103 6.60 -40.21 6.73
CA THR A 103 7.01 -40.96 5.54
C THR A 103 8.23 -41.84 5.84
N ALA A 104 9.25 -41.28 6.48
CA ALA A 104 10.45 -42.03 6.88
C ALA A 104 10.16 -43.18 7.85
N LEU A 105 9.24 -42.97 8.81
CA LEU A 105 8.82 -44.02 9.74
C LEU A 105 8.07 -45.16 9.04
N ILE A 106 7.19 -44.84 8.08
CA ILE A 106 6.47 -45.85 7.29
C ILE A 106 7.45 -46.67 6.46
N GLU A 107 8.44 -46.02 5.85
CA GLU A 107 9.46 -46.69 5.05
C GLU A 107 10.32 -47.64 5.89
N ASP A 108 10.80 -47.20 7.06
CA ASP A 108 11.56 -48.05 8.00
C ASP A 108 10.74 -49.25 8.54
N GLN A 109 9.46 -49.05 8.84
CA GLN A 109 8.60 -50.17 9.23
C GLN A 109 8.37 -51.16 8.08
N SER A 110 8.28 -50.68 6.84
CA SER A 110 8.08 -51.53 5.66
C SER A 110 9.30 -52.41 5.38
N THR A 111 10.51 -51.88 5.55
CA THR A 111 11.76 -52.62 5.33
C THR A 111 11.99 -53.67 6.43
N LYS A 112 11.73 -53.32 7.71
CA LYS A 112 11.80 -54.26 8.84
C LYS A 112 10.83 -55.43 8.70
N LYS A 113 9.57 -55.17 8.32
CA LYS A 113 8.57 -56.23 8.10
C LYS A 113 9.02 -57.20 6.99
N LYS A 114 9.55 -56.69 5.87
CA LYS A 114 10.07 -57.54 4.77
C LYS A 114 11.22 -58.44 5.24
N GLY A 115 12.17 -57.89 6.01
CA GLY A 115 13.31 -58.68 6.53
C GLY A 115 12.90 -59.75 7.55
N PHE A 116 11.89 -59.47 8.38
CA PHE A 116 11.33 -60.45 9.31
C PHE A 116 10.64 -61.62 8.59
N TRP A 117 9.78 -61.32 7.60
CA TRP A 117 9.10 -62.37 6.82
C TRP A 117 10.07 -63.19 5.96
N ALA A 118 11.12 -62.58 5.41
CA ALA A 118 12.16 -63.28 4.67
C ALA A 118 12.94 -64.29 5.52
N ARG A 119 13.08 -64.05 6.84
CA ARG A 119 13.72 -65.00 7.78
C ARG A 119 12.79 -66.09 8.30
N LEU A 120 11.47 -65.87 8.26
CA LEU A 120 10.47 -66.82 8.77
C LEU A 120 10.01 -67.82 7.70
N MET A 121 9.99 -67.39 6.42
CA MET A 121 9.53 -68.20 5.28
C MET A 121 10.69 -68.76 4.44
N GLY A 122 11.93 -68.63 4.90
CA GLY A 122 13.13 -69.21 4.32
C GLY A 122 13.55 -70.48 5.04
#